data_AF-E6U957-F1
#
_entry.id   AF-E6U957-F1
#
_cell.length_a   1.000
_cell.length_b   1.000
_cell.length_c   1.000
_cell.angle_alpha   90.00
_cell.angle_beta   90.00
_cell.angle_gamma   90.00
#
_symmetry.space_group_name_H-M   'P 1'
#
loop_
_entity.id
_entity.type
_entity.pdbx_description
1 polymer ?
#
loop_
_entity_poly.entity_id
_entity_poly.type
_entity_poly.pdbx_seq_one_letter_code
_entity_poly.pdbx_strand_id
1 'polypeptide(L)'
;MALNHMKKFHIIPHMSIYQPAIHGRKEKYITNNMYCIFNIFFRLSTKVQRWSVKHSENSILKQYKIIVFFICLLLLVLFAATNAIFLGYLFLAAFLSWYVMNLVTASFIMLSSIRGFFKNAFSFSVVLFVLLLLLLVPLENVLSNTVGTSVAGIIILVSSLLIACLIWSFISCCADTSVSILANAILTGLVGIVSQICNYLLLFLPSNIAVNLPIFETFVNEMGNYGYTVTQALQLAVNTLFFPIAVILGVATIICALKKYWITKYNDGQDLIAYSKKSEAHKPST
;
A
#
# COMPACT_ATOMS: atom_id res chain seq x y z
N MET A 1 35.94 -5.87 -36.26
CA MET A 1 34.97 -5.84 -37.36
C MET A 1 34.22 -7.16 -37.37
N ALA A 2 33.13 -7.24 -36.61
CA ALA A 2 32.12 -8.30 -36.69
C ALA A 2 30.89 -7.85 -35.89
N LEU A 3 30.01 -7.17 -36.63
CA LEU A 3 28.57 -7.01 -36.47
C LEU A 3 28.01 -6.70 -35.06
N ASN A 4 27.62 -5.46 -34.78
CA ASN A 4 26.27 -4.97 -35.07
C ASN A 4 25.15 -5.97 -34.70
N HIS A 5 24.88 -6.13 -33.41
CA HIS A 5 23.51 -6.33 -32.93
C HIS A 5 23.35 -5.79 -31.50
N MET A 6 23.62 -4.49 -31.34
CA MET A 6 22.74 -3.65 -30.51
C MET A 6 21.35 -3.67 -31.15
N LYS A 7 20.62 -4.78 -30.99
CA LYS A 7 19.18 -4.83 -31.23
C LYS A 7 18.54 -3.92 -30.20
N LYS A 8 18.37 -2.68 -30.64
CA LYS A 8 17.28 -1.76 -30.32
C LYS A 8 16.28 -2.34 -29.33
N PHE A 9 16.10 -1.62 -28.24
CA PHE A 9 14.96 -1.62 -27.31
C PHE A 9 13.59 -1.51 -28.05
N HIS A 10 13.21 -2.54 -28.78
CA HIS A 10 11.93 -2.69 -29.45
C HIS A 10 11.42 -4.12 -29.28
N ILE A 11 11.08 -4.45 -28.04
CA ILE A 11 10.15 -5.55 -27.75
C ILE A 11 9.22 -5.05 -26.65
N ILE A 12 8.09 -4.50 -27.08
CA ILE A 12 6.71 -4.89 -26.76
C ILE A 12 5.84 -3.82 -27.44
N PRO A 13 4.87 -4.20 -28.29
CA PRO A 13 4.10 -3.25 -29.07
C PRO A 13 3.30 -2.32 -28.15
N HIS A 14 2.93 -1.17 -28.70
CA HIS A 14 1.91 -0.29 -28.16
C HIS A 14 0.83 -1.07 -27.39
N MET A 15 0.48 -0.62 -26.17
CA MET A 15 -0.84 -0.90 -25.62
C MET A 15 -1.91 -0.22 -26.50
N SER A 16 -2.10 -0.68 -27.73
CA SER A 16 -3.35 -0.50 -28.46
C SER A 16 -4.21 -1.70 -28.10
N ILE A 17 -4.79 -1.66 -26.90
CA ILE A 17 -5.72 -2.70 -26.48
C ILE A 17 -7.00 -2.48 -27.28
N TYR A 18 -7.23 -3.36 -28.24
CA TYR A 18 -8.34 -3.42 -29.18
C TYR A 18 -9.70 -3.33 -28.45
N GLN A 19 -10.64 -2.53 -28.96
CA GLN A 19 -12.03 -2.49 -28.50
C GLN A 19 -12.73 -3.79 -28.93
N PRO A 20 -13.37 -4.55 -28.02
CA PRO A 20 -14.20 -5.68 -28.42
C PRO A 20 -15.50 -5.14 -29.02
N ALA A 21 -15.83 -5.58 -30.24
CA ALA A 21 -17.12 -5.33 -30.86
C ALA A 21 -18.19 -6.13 -30.11
N ILE A 22 -18.94 -5.48 -29.22
CA ILE A 22 -20.06 -6.09 -28.49
C ILE A 22 -21.31 -5.20 -28.68
N HIS A 23 -22.36 -5.81 -29.24
CA HIS A 23 -23.67 -5.23 -29.49
C HIS A 23 -24.46 -5.04 -28.19
N GLY A 24 -24.95 -3.83 -27.91
CA GLY A 24 -25.87 -3.54 -26.80
C GLY A 24 -25.70 -2.12 -26.21
N ARG A 25 -26.50 -1.15 -26.67
CA ARG A 25 -26.23 0.31 -26.53
C ARG A 25 -26.20 0.88 -25.10
N LYS A 26 -26.77 0.21 -24.08
CA LYS A 26 -26.75 0.67 -22.67
C LYS A 26 -25.70 -0.05 -21.81
N GLU A 27 -25.50 -1.36 -21.99
CA GLU A 27 -24.37 -2.09 -21.38
C GLU A 27 -23.01 -1.56 -21.87
N LYS A 28 -22.97 -1.02 -23.10
CA LYS A 28 -21.80 -0.42 -23.75
C LYS A 28 -21.19 0.77 -23.00
N TYR A 29 -21.94 1.51 -22.19
CA TYR A 29 -21.40 2.71 -21.51
C TYR A 29 -20.72 2.38 -20.17
N ILE A 30 -21.35 1.56 -19.34
CA ILE A 30 -20.81 1.20 -18.01
C ILE A 30 -19.60 0.29 -18.14
N THR A 31 -19.68 -0.74 -18.99
CA THR A 31 -18.54 -1.64 -19.25
C THR A 31 -17.35 -0.91 -19.85
N ASN A 32 -17.58 0.05 -20.75
CA ASN A 32 -16.52 0.84 -21.37
C ASN A 32 -15.87 1.82 -20.37
N ASN A 33 -16.62 2.40 -19.44
CA ASN A 33 -16.07 3.28 -18.40
C ASN A 33 -15.22 2.53 -17.37
N MET A 34 -15.72 1.40 -16.83
CA MET A 34 -14.94 0.59 -15.88
C MET A 34 -13.67 0.04 -16.55
N TYR A 35 -13.78 -0.41 -17.79
CA TYR A 35 -12.64 -0.85 -18.59
C TYR A 35 -11.60 0.26 -18.77
N CYS A 36 -12.03 1.49 -19.08
CA CYS A 36 -11.14 2.64 -19.20
C CYS A 36 -10.39 2.94 -17.90
N ILE A 37 -11.07 2.90 -16.74
CA ILE A 37 -10.46 3.12 -15.43
C ILE A 37 -9.38 2.07 -15.15
N PHE A 38 -9.70 0.78 -15.31
CA PHE A 38 -8.71 -0.30 -15.10
C PHE A 38 -7.55 -0.22 -16.09
N ASN A 39 -7.81 0.13 -17.35
CA ASN A 39 -6.76 0.30 -18.35
C ASN A 39 -5.80 1.45 -17.98
N ILE A 40 -6.32 2.60 -17.53
CA ILE A 40 -5.50 3.71 -17.02
C ILE A 40 -4.69 3.24 -15.80
N PHE A 41 -5.34 2.57 -14.85
CA PHE A 41 -4.71 2.08 -13.64
C PHE A 41 -3.56 1.10 -13.94
N PHE A 42 -3.78 0.13 -14.83
CA PHE A 42 -2.77 -0.84 -15.23
C PHE A 42 -1.63 -0.20 -16.04
N ARG A 43 -1.93 0.76 -16.92
CA ARG A 43 -0.90 1.58 -17.61
C ARG A 43 -0.01 2.34 -16.63
N LEU A 44 -0.60 2.95 -15.62
CA LEU A 44 0.16 3.68 -14.60
C LEU A 44 1.03 2.72 -13.78
N SER A 45 0.45 1.59 -13.33
CA SER A 45 1.21 0.59 -12.57
C SER A 45 2.41 0.05 -13.36
N THR A 46 2.25 -0.22 -14.65
CA THR A 46 3.34 -0.72 -15.52
C THR A 46 4.40 0.35 -15.81
N LYS A 47 4.01 1.63 -15.92
CA LYS A 47 4.98 2.74 -16.00
C LYS A 47 5.83 2.83 -14.73
N VAL A 48 5.19 2.77 -13.56
CA VAL A 48 5.88 2.80 -12.26
C VAL A 48 6.79 1.58 -12.11
N GLN A 49 6.32 0.40 -12.49
CA GLN A 49 7.08 -0.85 -12.51
C GLN A 49 8.37 -0.71 -13.34
N ARG A 50 8.29 -0.19 -14.57
CA ARG A 50 9.47 0.04 -15.44
C ARG A 50 10.43 1.06 -14.85
N TRP A 51 9.89 2.16 -14.33
CA TRP A 51 10.70 3.20 -13.70
C TRP A 51 11.45 2.67 -12.48
N SER A 52 10.77 1.88 -11.65
CA SER A 52 11.32 1.23 -10.46
C SER A 52 12.47 0.28 -10.82
N VAL A 53 12.27 -0.63 -11.79
CA VAL A 53 13.32 -1.56 -12.26
C VAL A 53 14.55 -0.76 -12.70
N LYS A 54 14.37 0.25 -13.56
CA LYS A 54 15.46 1.07 -14.09
C LYS A 54 16.31 1.75 -13.02
N HIS A 55 15.70 2.23 -11.93
CA HIS A 55 16.40 3.02 -10.91
C HIS A 55 16.81 2.22 -9.68
N SER A 56 16.30 1.00 -9.50
CA SER A 56 16.63 0.13 -8.37
C SER A 56 18.12 -0.22 -8.30
N GLU A 57 18.76 -0.41 -9.46
CA GLU A 57 20.18 -0.76 -9.56
C GLU A 57 21.12 0.43 -9.57
N ASN A 58 20.60 1.66 -9.56
CA ASN A 58 21.41 2.86 -9.69
C ASN A 58 22.41 3.00 -8.52
N SER A 59 23.70 2.84 -8.83
CA SER A 59 24.80 2.90 -7.86
C SER A 59 24.91 4.26 -7.16
N ILE A 60 24.59 5.34 -7.88
CA ILE A 60 24.62 6.70 -7.36
C ILE A 60 23.58 6.87 -6.25
N LEU A 61 22.34 6.41 -6.48
CA LEU A 61 21.26 6.40 -5.47
C LEU A 61 21.65 5.59 -4.22
N LYS A 62 22.36 4.47 -4.39
CA LYS A 62 22.85 3.64 -3.28
C LYS A 62 23.95 4.32 -2.44
N GLN A 63 24.71 5.25 -3.01
CA GLN A 63 25.69 6.06 -2.27
C GLN A 63 25.01 7.24 -1.57
N TYR A 64 24.14 7.96 -2.26
CA TYR A 64 23.41 9.10 -1.69
C TYR A 64 22.57 8.71 -0.47
N LYS A 65 21.93 7.53 -0.46
CA LYS A 65 21.18 7.07 0.72
C LYS A 65 22.07 6.95 1.97
N ILE A 66 23.35 6.58 1.83
CA ILE A 66 24.26 6.45 2.98
C ILE A 66 24.62 7.83 3.51
N ILE A 67 24.90 8.77 2.61
CA ILE A 67 25.21 10.15 2.97
C ILE A 67 24.02 10.80 3.70
N VAL A 68 22.82 10.69 3.13
CA VAL A 68 21.62 11.27 3.73
C VAL A 68 21.27 10.60 5.06
N PHE A 69 21.57 9.31 5.24
CA PHE A 69 21.43 8.65 6.54
C PHE A 69 22.28 9.31 7.63
N PHE A 70 23.55 9.58 7.35
CA PHE A 70 24.43 10.26 8.31
C PHE A 70 23.99 11.70 8.58
N ILE A 71 23.51 12.42 7.55
CA ILE A 71 22.91 13.75 7.74
C ILE A 71 21.68 13.68 8.66
N CYS A 72 20.80 12.69 8.47
CA CYS A 72 19.65 12.47 9.35
C CYS A 72 20.08 12.25 10.80
N LEU A 73 21.09 11.39 11.02
CA LEU A 73 21.58 11.06 12.35
C LEU A 73 22.20 12.29 13.03
N LEU A 74 22.97 13.09 12.29
CA LEU A 74 23.54 14.34 12.78
C LEU A 74 22.44 15.33 13.18
N LEU A 75 21.44 15.54 12.32
CA LEU A 75 20.32 16.45 12.59
C LEU A 75 19.50 15.99 13.80
N LEU A 76 19.31 14.69 13.98
CA LEU A 76 18.64 14.12 15.15
C LEU A 76 19.40 14.43 16.44
N VAL A 77 20.72 14.23 16.46
CA VAL A 77 21.57 14.52 17.62
C VAL A 77 21.54 16.02 17.94
N LEU A 78 21.67 16.87 16.93
CA LEU A 78 21.62 18.32 17.11
C LEU A 78 20.25 18.80 17.60
N PHE A 79 19.17 18.23 17.07
CA PHE A 79 17.81 18.51 17.56
C PHE A 79 17.66 18.09 19.02
N ALA A 80 18.10 16.88 19.40
CA ALA A 80 18.02 16.40 20.77
C ALA A 80 18.86 17.24 21.75
N ALA A 81 20.00 17.78 21.31
CA ALA A 81 20.88 18.60 22.14
C ALA A 81 20.36 20.04 22.32
N THR A 82 19.69 20.60 21.32
CA THR A 82 19.31 22.03 21.30
C THR A 82 17.81 22.27 21.48
N ASN A 83 16.97 21.26 21.24
CA ASN A 83 15.51 21.36 21.11
C ASN A 83 15.06 22.44 20.09
N ALA A 84 15.92 22.80 19.13
CA ALA A 84 15.60 23.81 18.14
C ALA A 84 14.61 23.25 17.09
N ILE A 85 13.37 23.73 17.09
CA ILE A 85 12.27 23.27 16.21
C ILE A 85 12.69 23.23 14.73
N PHE A 86 13.45 24.22 14.27
CA PHE A 86 13.97 24.27 12.90
C PHE A 86 14.80 23.03 12.52
N LEU A 87 15.64 22.52 13.44
CA LEU A 87 16.41 21.30 13.22
C LEU A 87 15.53 20.06 13.16
N GLY A 88 14.40 20.05 13.89
CA GLY A 88 13.38 19.00 13.80
C GLY A 88 12.75 18.93 12.40
N TYR A 89 12.43 20.07 11.79
CA TYR A 89 11.92 20.10 10.41
C TYR A 89 12.96 19.63 9.39
N LEU A 90 14.22 20.05 9.53
CA LEU A 90 15.29 19.57 8.67
C LEU A 90 15.52 18.06 8.81
N PHE A 91 15.48 17.55 10.04
CA PHE A 91 15.56 16.11 10.32
C PHE A 91 14.43 15.36 9.59
N LEU A 92 13.19 15.82 9.71
CA LEU A 92 12.04 15.19 9.07
C LEU A 92 12.19 15.17 7.54
N ALA A 93 12.63 16.28 6.93
CA ALA A 93 12.85 16.36 5.50
C ALA A 93 13.97 15.42 5.03
N ALA A 94 15.08 15.35 5.76
CA ALA A 94 16.18 14.44 5.48
C ALA A 94 15.74 12.97 5.62
N PHE A 95 14.98 12.65 6.68
CA PHE A 95 14.44 11.31 6.92
C PHE A 95 13.51 10.88 5.78
N LEU A 96 12.62 11.76 5.34
CA LEU A 96 11.71 11.47 4.22
C LEU A 96 12.49 11.23 2.92
N SER A 97 13.51 12.03 2.65
CA SER A 97 14.41 11.85 1.50
C SER A 97 15.14 10.50 1.55
N TRP A 98 15.73 10.16 2.70
CA TRP A 98 16.35 8.86 2.95
C TRP A 98 15.38 7.71 2.72
N TYR A 99 14.16 7.84 3.22
CA TYR A 99 13.11 6.84 3.11
C TYR A 99 12.70 6.59 1.66
N VAL A 100 12.50 7.66 0.87
CA VAL A 100 12.19 7.56 -0.56
C VAL A 100 13.32 6.87 -1.32
N MET A 101 14.58 7.18 -1.04
CA MET A 101 15.72 6.49 -1.69
C MET A 101 15.79 5.00 -1.34
N ASN A 102 15.50 4.64 -0.09
CA ASN A 102 15.40 3.22 0.30
C ASN A 102 14.27 2.51 -0.43
N LEU A 103 13.11 3.16 -0.59
CA LEU A 103 12.01 2.61 -1.37
C LEU A 103 12.44 2.34 -2.81
N VAL A 104 13.05 3.33 -3.49
CA VAL A 104 13.48 3.20 -4.89
C VAL A 104 14.51 2.09 -5.05
N THR A 105 15.52 2.03 -4.18
CA THR A 105 16.56 1.00 -4.27
C THR A 105 16.06 -0.40 -3.91
N ALA A 106 15.06 -0.51 -3.02
CA ALA A 106 14.45 -1.79 -2.64
C ALA A 106 13.28 -2.21 -3.56
N SER A 107 12.85 -1.33 -4.46
CA SER A 107 11.62 -1.49 -5.23
C SER A 107 11.61 -2.73 -6.12
N PHE A 108 12.74 -3.10 -6.76
CA PHE A 108 12.79 -4.31 -7.56
C PHE A 108 12.52 -5.58 -6.75
N ILE A 109 13.21 -5.73 -5.61
CA ILE A 109 13.02 -6.89 -4.72
C ILE A 109 11.62 -6.89 -4.12
N MET A 110 11.12 -5.71 -3.76
CA MET A 110 9.76 -5.49 -3.24
C MET A 110 8.69 -5.99 -4.22
N LEU A 111 8.85 -5.67 -5.50
CA LEU A 111 7.85 -5.96 -6.51
C LEU A 111 8.00 -7.35 -7.14
N SER A 112 9.13 -8.05 -6.94
CA SER A 112 9.45 -9.33 -7.61
C SER A 112 9.44 -10.57 -6.72
N SER A 113 9.34 -10.40 -5.40
CA SER A 113 9.45 -11.52 -4.46
C SER A 113 8.50 -11.37 -3.27
N ILE A 114 7.97 -12.48 -2.78
CA ILE A 114 7.09 -12.51 -1.60
C ILE A 114 7.82 -11.93 -0.37
N ARG A 115 9.08 -12.34 -0.15
CA ARG A 115 9.91 -11.83 0.95
C ARG A 115 10.11 -10.32 0.86
N GLY A 116 10.39 -9.82 -0.34
CA GLY A 116 10.55 -8.38 -0.58
C GLY A 116 9.25 -7.61 -0.39
N PHE A 117 8.14 -8.17 -0.87
CA PHE A 117 6.81 -7.59 -0.70
C PHE A 117 6.48 -7.42 0.79
N PHE A 118 6.62 -8.48 1.60
CA PHE A 118 6.38 -8.39 3.03
C PHE A 118 7.34 -7.46 3.75
N LYS A 119 8.64 -7.46 3.41
CA LYS A 119 9.61 -6.62 4.11
C LYS A 119 9.42 -5.13 3.77
N ASN A 120 9.30 -4.81 2.49
CA ASN A 120 9.42 -3.44 2.01
C ASN A 120 8.05 -2.81 1.72
N ALA A 121 7.10 -3.53 1.12
CA ALA A 121 5.78 -2.97 0.81
C ALA A 121 4.97 -2.73 2.10
N PHE A 122 5.04 -3.67 3.05
CA PHE A 122 4.38 -3.49 4.35
C PHE A 122 4.95 -2.28 5.12
N SER A 123 6.28 -2.20 5.26
CA SER A 123 6.93 -1.05 5.91
C SER A 123 6.57 0.26 5.20
N PHE A 124 6.55 0.26 3.86
CA PHE A 124 6.14 1.41 3.07
C PHE A 124 4.72 1.87 3.38
N SER A 125 3.78 0.94 3.41
CA SER A 125 2.38 1.24 3.68
C SER A 125 2.13 1.71 5.10
N VAL A 126 2.86 1.21 6.10
CA VAL A 126 2.77 1.71 7.48
C VAL A 126 3.22 3.17 7.55
N VAL A 127 4.37 3.53 6.97
CA VAL A 127 4.85 4.92 6.99
C VAL A 127 3.91 5.85 6.22
N LEU A 128 3.39 5.42 5.06
CA LEU A 128 2.39 6.20 4.33
C LEU A 128 1.12 6.41 5.15
N PHE A 129 0.67 5.38 5.88
CA PHE A 129 -0.52 5.48 6.72
C PHE A 129 -0.31 6.46 7.88
N VAL A 130 0.85 6.43 8.53
CA VAL A 130 1.20 7.42 9.58
C VAL A 130 1.24 8.84 9.02
N LEU A 131 1.86 9.04 7.85
CA LEU A 131 1.87 10.35 7.19
C LEU A 131 0.45 10.80 6.82
N LEU A 132 -0.40 9.89 6.34
CA LEU A 132 -1.80 10.19 6.05
C LEU A 132 -2.54 10.63 7.31
N LEU A 133 -2.38 9.93 8.44
CA LEU A 133 -2.99 10.31 9.71
C LEU A 133 -2.53 11.71 10.16
N LEU A 134 -1.24 12.02 10.07
CA LEU A 134 -0.71 13.34 10.41
C LEU A 134 -1.32 14.46 9.54
N LEU A 135 -1.57 14.19 8.26
CA LEU A 135 -2.23 15.13 7.36
C LEU A 135 -3.73 15.30 7.62
N LEU A 136 -4.38 14.29 8.20
CA LEU A 136 -5.81 14.32 8.50
C LEU A 136 -6.16 15.10 9.76
N VAL A 137 -5.24 15.22 10.74
CA VAL A 137 -5.46 16.02 11.97
C VAL A 137 -5.86 17.48 11.69
N PRO A 138 -5.12 18.27 10.88
CA PRO A 138 -5.54 19.65 10.59
C PRO A 138 -6.85 19.70 9.79
N LEU A 139 -7.11 18.69 8.95
CA LEU A 139 -8.35 18.59 8.20
C LEU A 139 -9.55 18.36 9.13
N GLU A 140 -9.38 17.56 10.18
CA GLU A 140 -10.41 17.31 11.20
C GLU A 140 -10.84 18.58 11.90
N ASN A 141 -9.89 19.42 12.27
CA ASN A 141 -10.19 20.71 12.90
C ASN A 141 -11.04 21.61 11.99
N VAL A 142 -10.72 21.67 10.69
CA VAL A 142 -11.47 22.47 9.71
C VAL A 142 -12.87 21.89 9.48
N LEU A 143 -12.97 20.57 9.32
CA LEU A 143 -14.23 19.89 9.04
C LEU A 143 -15.18 19.95 10.24
N SER A 144 -14.63 19.78 11.45
CA SER A 144 -15.38 19.84 12.71
C SER A 144 -16.07 21.19 12.91
N ASN A 145 -15.42 22.29 12.48
CA ASN A 145 -16.01 23.62 12.51
C ASN A 145 -17.18 23.81 11.52
N THR A 146 -17.31 22.91 10.54
CA THR A 146 -18.30 23.02 9.45
C THR A 146 -19.49 22.08 9.65
N VAL A 147 -19.23 20.82 10.03
CA VAL A 147 -20.25 19.76 10.09
C VAL A 147 -20.44 19.16 11.49
N GLY A 148 -19.71 19.65 12.49
CA GLY A 148 -19.67 19.09 13.83
C GLY A 148 -18.66 17.93 13.97
N THR A 149 -18.15 17.73 15.17
CA THR A 149 -17.05 16.79 15.49
C THR A 149 -17.40 15.33 15.14
N SER A 150 -18.58 14.86 15.52
CA SER A 150 -18.99 13.46 15.28
C SER A 150 -19.07 13.13 13.78
N VAL A 151 -19.64 14.04 12.98
CA VAL A 151 -19.78 13.84 11.52
C VAL A 151 -18.42 13.97 10.83
N ALA A 152 -17.61 14.93 11.26
CA ALA A 152 -16.26 15.13 10.74
C ALA A 152 -15.37 13.88 10.94
N GLY A 153 -15.40 13.30 12.13
CA GLY A 153 -14.64 12.08 12.45
C GLY A 153 -15.02 10.89 11.54
N ILE A 154 -16.32 10.69 11.29
CA ILE A 154 -16.80 9.64 10.37
C ILE A 154 -16.31 9.88 8.95
N ILE A 155 -16.45 11.11 8.43
CA ILE A 155 -16.01 11.46 7.07
C ILE A 155 -14.51 11.18 6.91
N ILE A 156 -13.70 11.57 7.90
CA ILE A 156 -12.25 11.38 7.88
C ILE A 156 -11.90 9.90 7.92
N LEU A 157 -12.51 9.13 8.83
CA LEU A 157 -12.29 7.71 8.93
C LEU A 157 -12.59 7.01 7.60
N VAL A 158 -13.79 7.21 7.04
CA VAL A 158 -14.19 6.57 5.77
C VAL A 158 -13.28 7.01 4.62
N SER A 159 -12.97 8.30 4.51
CA SER A 159 -12.09 8.82 3.45
C SER A 159 -10.68 8.26 3.55
N SER A 160 -10.14 8.15 4.76
CA SER A 160 -8.80 7.59 5.00
C SER A 160 -8.71 6.12 4.60
N LEU A 161 -9.75 5.33 4.89
CA LEU A 161 -9.84 3.93 4.51
C LEU A 161 -9.94 3.75 2.99
N LEU A 162 -10.71 4.61 2.31
CA LEU A 162 -10.79 4.60 0.85
C LEU A 162 -9.45 4.94 0.19
N ILE A 163 -8.75 5.95 0.71
CA ILE A 163 -7.41 6.34 0.23
C ILE A 163 -6.42 5.18 0.47
N ALA A 164 -6.42 4.59 1.66
CA ALA A 164 -5.57 3.43 1.98
C ALA A 164 -5.84 2.24 1.04
N CYS A 165 -7.11 1.98 0.73
CA CYS A 165 -7.52 0.95 -0.22
C CYS A 165 -6.95 1.18 -1.62
N LEU A 166 -7.07 2.41 -2.13
CA LEU A 166 -6.54 2.80 -3.44
C LEU A 166 -5.01 2.69 -3.49
N ILE A 167 -4.32 3.18 -2.47
CA ILE A 167 -2.86 3.13 -2.37
C ILE A 167 -2.37 1.68 -2.34
N TRP A 168 -2.94 0.84 -1.47
CA TRP A 168 -2.52 -0.56 -1.33
C TRP A 168 -2.80 -1.37 -2.60
N SER A 169 -3.96 -1.15 -3.23
CA SER A 169 -4.31 -1.78 -4.51
C SER A 169 -3.35 -1.37 -5.62
N PHE A 170 -2.93 -0.11 -5.65
CA PHE A 170 -1.97 0.39 -6.64
C PHE A 170 -0.57 -0.21 -6.44
N ILE A 171 -0.07 -0.25 -5.20
CA ILE A 171 1.21 -0.89 -4.85
C ILE A 171 1.17 -2.37 -5.23
N SER A 172 0.09 -3.07 -4.88
CA SER A 172 -0.12 -4.49 -5.25
C SER A 172 -0.10 -4.68 -6.76
N CYS A 173 -0.68 -3.75 -7.54
CA CYS A 173 -0.63 -3.81 -8.99
C CYS A 173 0.73 -3.48 -9.58
N CYS A 174 1.63 -2.80 -8.88
CA CYS A 174 2.99 -2.59 -9.36
C CYS A 174 3.85 -3.86 -9.28
N ALA A 175 3.51 -4.75 -8.36
CA ALA A 175 4.22 -6.00 -8.13
C ALA A 175 3.82 -7.09 -9.14
N ASP A 176 4.67 -8.11 -9.22
CA ASP A 176 4.38 -9.34 -9.97
C ASP A 176 3.03 -9.89 -9.54
N THR A 177 2.15 -10.12 -10.50
CA THR A 177 0.76 -10.50 -10.20
C THR A 177 0.65 -11.79 -9.39
N SER A 178 1.58 -12.73 -9.54
CA SER A 178 1.58 -13.97 -8.75
C SER A 178 2.04 -13.71 -7.31
N VAL A 179 3.03 -12.83 -7.13
CA VAL A 179 3.48 -12.39 -5.80
C VAL A 179 2.36 -11.63 -5.07
N SER A 180 1.74 -10.65 -5.72
CA SER A 180 0.72 -9.80 -5.09
C SER A 180 -0.54 -10.57 -4.71
N ILE A 181 -1.05 -11.43 -5.58
CA ILE A 181 -2.23 -12.26 -5.28
C ILE A 181 -1.94 -13.15 -4.07
N LEU A 182 -0.79 -13.82 -4.05
CA LEU A 182 -0.42 -14.71 -2.96
C LEU A 182 -0.19 -13.93 -1.65
N ALA A 183 0.53 -12.81 -1.69
CA ALA A 183 0.80 -12.01 -0.50
C ALA A 183 -0.49 -11.45 0.12
N ASN A 184 -1.39 -10.90 -0.71
CA ASN A 184 -2.68 -10.38 -0.23
C ASN A 184 -3.58 -11.50 0.30
N ALA A 185 -3.59 -12.68 -0.33
CA ALA A 185 -4.31 -13.84 0.18
C ALA A 185 -3.79 -14.30 1.55
N ILE A 186 -2.47 -14.38 1.72
CA ILE A 186 -1.85 -14.72 3.02
C ILE A 186 -2.26 -13.70 4.09
N LEU A 187 -2.13 -12.40 3.80
CA LEU A 187 -2.51 -11.35 4.75
C LEU A 187 -4.00 -11.40 5.08
N THR A 188 -4.85 -11.66 4.09
CA THR A 188 -6.31 -11.77 4.28
C THR A 188 -6.63 -12.94 5.20
N GLY A 189 -5.98 -14.10 4.98
CA GLY A 189 -6.11 -15.26 5.84
C GLY A 189 -5.66 -14.98 7.28
N LEU A 190 -4.49 -14.36 7.46
CA LEU A 190 -3.97 -13.99 8.79
C LEU A 190 -4.90 -13.02 9.52
N VAL A 191 -5.34 -11.95 8.86
CA VAL A 191 -6.27 -10.96 9.41
C VAL A 191 -7.59 -11.61 9.79
N GLY A 192 -8.12 -12.49 8.94
CA GLY A 192 -9.34 -13.25 9.21
C GLY A 192 -9.20 -14.16 10.43
N ILE A 193 -8.13 -14.97 10.49
CA ILE A 193 -7.87 -15.89 11.61
C ILE A 193 -7.72 -15.12 12.92
N VAL A 194 -6.89 -14.06 12.94
CA VAL A 194 -6.67 -13.26 14.15
C VAL A 194 -7.98 -12.60 14.60
N SER A 195 -8.75 -12.01 13.68
CA SER A 195 -10.05 -11.41 14.00
C SER A 195 -11.02 -12.43 14.62
N GLN A 196 -11.10 -13.65 14.06
CA GLN A 196 -11.98 -14.70 14.59
C GLN A 196 -11.53 -15.20 15.96
N ILE A 197 -10.21 -15.39 16.17
CA ILE A 197 -9.66 -15.77 17.48
C ILE A 197 -9.96 -14.70 18.52
N CYS A 198 -9.72 -13.42 18.20
CA CYS A 198 -10.02 -12.31 19.10
C CYS A 198 -11.51 -12.26 19.46
N ASN A 199 -12.39 -12.32 18.47
CA ASN A 199 -13.84 -12.32 18.70
C ASN A 199 -14.31 -13.51 19.55
N TYR A 200 -13.74 -14.69 19.34
CA TYR A 200 -14.03 -15.88 20.14
C TYR A 200 -13.55 -15.72 21.59
N LEU A 201 -12.32 -15.26 21.82
CA LEU A 201 -11.77 -15.04 23.16
C LEU A 201 -12.58 -14.01 23.95
N LEU A 202 -13.09 -12.97 23.29
CA LEU A 202 -13.91 -11.94 23.93
C LEU A 202 -15.23 -12.48 24.50
N LEU A 203 -15.76 -13.62 24.01
CA LEU A 203 -16.96 -14.25 24.57
C LEU A 203 -16.73 -14.79 25.98
N PHE A 204 -15.49 -15.11 26.33
CA PHE A 204 -15.13 -15.68 27.63
C PHE A 204 -14.57 -14.62 28.59
N LEU A 205 -14.43 -13.37 28.15
CA LEU A 205 -13.82 -12.32 28.95
C LEU A 205 -14.84 -11.77 29.97
N PRO A 206 -14.59 -11.89 31.29
CA PRO A 206 -15.47 -11.36 32.31
C PRO A 206 -15.55 -9.82 32.24
N SER A 207 -16.76 -9.27 32.30
CA SER A 207 -17.03 -7.84 32.12
C SER A 207 -16.25 -6.94 33.08
N ASN A 208 -16.02 -7.42 34.31
CA ASN A 208 -15.27 -6.71 35.36
C ASN A 208 -13.77 -6.62 35.10
N ILE A 209 -13.18 -7.52 34.31
CA ILE A 209 -11.75 -7.48 33.94
C ILE A 209 -11.57 -6.57 32.71
N ALA A 210 -12.51 -6.63 31.78
CA ALA A 210 -12.48 -5.87 30.52
C ALA A 210 -12.50 -4.35 30.72
N VAL A 211 -13.25 -3.83 31.71
CA VAL A 211 -13.34 -2.39 31.99
C VAL A 211 -12.04 -1.82 32.58
N ASN A 212 -11.23 -2.63 33.25
CA ASN A 212 -10.00 -2.20 33.93
C ASN A 212 -8.77 -2.15 33.00
N LEU A 213 -8.92 -2.38 31.69
CA LEU A 213 -7.85 -2.20 30.72
C LEU A 213 -7.77 -0.71 30.33
N PRO A 214 -6.69 0.02 30.70
CA PRO A 214 -6.60 1.48 30.50
C PRO A 214 -6.73 1.91 29.04
N ILE A 215 -6.39 1.00 28.12
CA ILE A 215 -6.40 1.24 26.67
C ILE A 215 -7.84 1.27 26.12
N PHE A 216 -8.79 0.63 26.81
CA PHE A 216 -10.18 0.48 26.36
C PHE A 216 -11.19 1.16 27.28
N GLU A 217 -10.79 1.59 28.47
CA GLU A 217 -11.68 2.19 29.47
C GLU A 217 -12.52 3.34 28.89
N THR A 218 -11.89 4.33 28.25
CA THR A 218 -12.59 5.47 27.63
C THR A 218 -13.60 5.01 26.58
N PHE A 219 -13.17 4.12 25.68
CA PHE A 219 -14.01 3.63 24.59
C PHE A 219 -15.18 2.77 25.10
N VAL A 220 -14.94 1.89 26.08
CA VAL A 220 -15.97 1.03 26.68
C VAL A 220 -16.99 1.88 27.43
N ASN A 221 -16.54 2.88 28.18
CA ASN A 221 -17.42 3.80 28.90
C ASN A 221 -18.28 4.65 27.95
N GLU A 222 -17.69 5.17 26.87
CA GLU A 222 -18.44 5.87 25.82
C GLU A 222 -19.47 4.97 25.15
N MET A 223 -19.09 3.75 24.78
CA MET A 223 -20.00 2.77 24.18
C MET A 223 -21.13 2.36 25.13
N GLY A 224 -20.86 2.30 26.44
CA GLY A 224 -21.87 2.11 27.47
C GLY A 224 -22.95 3.19 27.45
N ASN A 225 -22.58 4.46 27.19
CA ASN A 225 -23.55 5.57 27.04
C ASN A 225 -24.49 5.37 25.83
N TYR A 226 -24.06 4.60 24.84
CA TYR A 226 -24.86 4.22 23.67
C TYR A 226 -25.61 2.88 23.84
N GLY A 227 -25.56 2.27 25.03
CA GLY A 227 -26.29 1.04 25.35
C GLY A 227 -25.57 -0.26 24.97
N TYR A 228 -24.28 -0.21 24.61
CA TYR A 228 -23.49 -1.41 24.34
C TYR A 228 -23.02 -2.07 25.63
N THR A 229 -23.05 -3.40 25.66
CA THR A 229 -22.33 -4.17 26.69
C THR A 229 -20.82 -4.10 26.46
N VAL A 230 -20.03 -4.31 27.51
CA VAL A 230 -18.56 -4.32 27.44
C VAL A 230 -18.04 -5.27 26.36
N THR A 231 -18.60 -6.48 26.28
CA THR A 231 -18.24 -7.48 25.25
C THR A 231 -18.55 -6.98 23.85
N GLN A 232 -19.72 -6.39 23.63
CA GLN A 232 -20.09 -5.84 22.32
C GLN A 232 -19.19 -4.67 21.93
N ALA A 233 -18.84 -3.79 22.87
CA ALA A 233 -17.91 -2.69 22.63
C ALA A 233 -16.54 -3.25 22.18
N LEU A 234 -15.96 -4.20 22.92
CA LEU A 234 -14.67 -4.78 22.56
C LEU A 234 -14.70 -5.52 21.21
N GLN A 235 -15.78 -6.25 20.91
CA GLN A 235 -15.96 -6.88 19.60
C GLN A 235 -16.07 -5.83 18.49
N LEU A 236 -16.76 -4.72 18.74
CA LEU A 236 -16.84 -3.60 17.80
C LEU A 236 -15.47 -2.96 17.56
N ALA A 237 -14.62 -2.81 18.59
CA ALA A 237 -13.26 -2.32 18.43
C ALA A 237 -12.40 -3.26 17.56
N VAL A 238 -12.44 -4.58 17.84
CA VAL A 238 -11.74 -5.60 17.04
C VAL A 238 -12.21 -5.56 15.58
N ASN A 239 -13.52 -5.51 15.35
CA ASN A 239 -14.08 -5.50 14.00
C ASN A 239 -13.75 -4.19 13.27
N THR A 240 -13.81 -3.04 13.95
CA THR A 240 -13.41 -1.74 13.39
C THR A 240 -11.94 -1.73 12.94
N LEU A 241 -11.08 -2.48 13.63
CA LEU A 241 -9.67 -2.61 13.26
C LEU A 241 -9.44 -3.58 12.09
N PHE A 242 -9.96 -4.80 12.18
CA PHE A 242 -9.60 -5.86 11.23
C PHE A 242 -10.45 -5.88 9.95
N PHE A 243 -11.73 -5.49 10.02
CA PHE A 243 -12.63 -5.54 8.88
C PHE A 243 -12.15 -4.66 7.71
N PRO A 244 -11.77 -3.38 7.92
CA PRO A 244 -11.29 -2.55 6.83
C PRO A 244 -10.01 -3.10 6.18
N ILE A 245 -9.11 -3.68 6.98
CA ILE A 245 -7.88 -4.30 6.48
C ILE A 245 -8.22 -5.49 5.56
N ALA A 246 -9.14 -6.36 5.99
CA ALA A 246 -9.59 -7.48 5.18
C ALA A 246 -10.21 -7.03 3.84
N VAL A 247 -11.01 -5.95 3.86
CA VAL A 247 -11.61 -5.36 2.65
C VAL A 247 -10.52 -4.84 1.71
N ILE A 248 -9.54 -4.09 2.21
CA ILE A 248 -8.43 -3.55 1.42
C ILE A 248 -7.65 -4.68 0.72
N LEU A 249 -7.34 -5.73 1.47
CA LEU A 249 -6.59 -6.89 0.95
C LEU A 249 -7.41 -7.69 -0.08
N GLY A 250 -8.70 -7.87 0.17
CA GLY A 250 -9.62 -8.52 -0.76
C GLY A 250 -9.75 -7.76 -2.08
N VAL A 251 -9.97 -6.44 -2.02
CA VAL A 251 -10.03 -5.56 -3.20
C VAL A 251 -8.72 -5.61 -3.98
N ALA A 252 -7.57 -5.50 -3.31
CA ALA A 252 -6.27 -5.58 -3.97
C ALA A 252 -6.05 -6.95 -4.65
N THR A 253 -6.51 -8.04 -4.03
CA THR A 253 -6.47 -9.39 -4.62
C THR A 253 -7.29 -9.47 -5.89
N ILE A 254 -8.54 -8.96 -5.87
CA ILE A 254 -9.45 -8.95 -7.03
C ILE A 254 -8.83 -8.15 -8.19
N ILE A 255 -8.32 -6.95 -7.92
CA ILE A 255 -7.71 -6.09 -8.94
C ILE A 255 -6.45 -6.76 -9.54
N CYS A 256 -5.61 -7.39 -8.70
CA CYS A 256 -4.42 -8.10 -9.19
C CYS A 256 -4.78 -9.35 -10.00
N ALA A 257 -5.83 -10.09 -9.62
CA ALA A 257 -6.34 -11.22 -10.39
C ALA A 257 -6.87 -10.76 -11.77
N LEU A 258 -7.56 -9.62 -11.82
CA LEU A 258 -7.99 -9.01 -13.07
C LEU A 258 -6.80 -8.60 -13.95
N LYS A 259 -5.77 -7.97 -13.36
CA LYS A 259 -4.52 -7.64 -14.07
C LYS A 259 -3.86 -8.90 -14.63
N LYS A 260 -3.79 -9.98 -13.85
CA LYS A 260 -3.21 -11.28 -14.27
C LYS A 260 -3.93 -11.84 -15.49
N TYR A 261 -5.25 -11.88 -15.47
CA TYR A 261 -6.05 -12.32 -16.62
C TYR A 261 -5.71 -11.50 -17.88
N TRP A 262 -5.59 -10.19 -17.75
CA TRP A 262 -5.25 -9.31 -18.86
C TRP A 262 -3.85 -9.58 -19.43
N ILE A 263 -2.85 -9.79 -18.57
CA ILE A 263 -1.49 -10.12 -18.98
C ILE A 263 -1.47 -11.48 -19.70
N THR A 264 -2.15 -12.48 -19.16
CA THR A 264 -2.22 -13.81 -19.77
C THR A 264 -2.89 -13.78 -21.14
N LYS A 265 -3.98 -13.01 -21.28
CA LYS A 265 -4.76 -12.98 -22.52
C LYS A 265 -4.16 -12.08 -23.61
N TYR A 266 -3.49 -11.01 -23.23
CA TYR A 266 -3.10 -9.94 -24.17
C TYR A 266 -1.61 -9.59 -24.17
N ASN A 267 -0.79 -10.23 -23.34
CA ASN A 267 0.66 -9.97 -23.24
C ASN A 267 1.48 -11.26 -23.10
N ASP A 268 1.05 -12.32 -23.77
CA ASP A 268 1.70 -13.65 -23.81
C ASP A 268 2.05 -14.24 -22.42
N GLY A 269 1.32 -13.83 -21.39
CA GLY A 269 1.59 -14.25 -20.00
C GLY A 269 2.87 -13.69 -19.38
N GLN A 270 3.56 -12.73 -20.02
CA GLN A 270 4.81 -12.18 -19.50
C GLN A 270 4.55 -10.94 -18.64
N ASP A 271 4.69 -11.08 -17.31
CA ASP A 271 4.80 -9.94 -16.40
C ASP A 271 6.18 -9.29 -16.56
N LEU A 272 6.24 -7.95 -16.62
CA LEU A 272 7.48 -7.19 -16.88
C LEU A 272 8.56 -7.47 -15.83
N ILE A 273 8.17 -7.65 -14.57
CA ILE A 273 9.09 -7.99 -13.49
C ILE A 273 9.59 -9.43 -13.61
N ALA A 274 8.71 -10.38 -13.93
CA ALA A 274 9.10 -11.77 -14.15
C ALA A 274 10.09 -11.89 -15.32
N TYR A 275 9.89 -11.10 -16.38
CA TYR A 275 10.80 -11.04 -17.51
C TYR A 275 12.17 -10.45 -17.13
N SER A 276 12.20 -9.31 -16.41
CA SER A 276 13.44 -8.68 -15.95
C SER A 276 14.29 -9.64 -15.11
N LYS A 277 13.64 -10.36 -14.17
CA LYS A 277 14.30 -11.36 -13.32
C LYS A 277 14.91 -12.52 -14.12
N LYS A 278 14.21 -13.03 -15.14
CA LYS A 278 14.75 -14.07 -16.02
C LYS A 278 15.96 -13.58 -16.83
N SER A 279 15.91 -12.33 -17.29
CA SER A 279 17.02 -11.74 -18.06
C SER A 279 18.28 -11.52 -17.22
N GLU A 280 18.13 -11.17 -15.93
CA GLU A 280 19.25 -11.08 -14.99
C GLU A 280 19.85 -12.45 -14.66
N ALA A 281 19.01 -13.49 -14.49
CA ALA A 281 19.48 -14.85 -14.24
C ALA A 281 20.25 -15.48 -15.41
N HIS A 282 20.17 -14.91 -16.61
CA HIS A 282 20.89 -15.36 -17.81
C HIS A 282 22.08 -14.47 -18.17
N LYS A 283 22.41 -13.43 -17.38
CA LYS A 283 23.67 -12.72 -17.56
C LYS A 283 24.81 -13.65 -17.11
N PRO A 284 25.78 -14.00 -17.98
CA PRO A 284 26.96 -14.73 -17.55
C PRO A 284 27.67 -13.92 -16.48
N SER A 285 28.08 -14.57 -15.39
CA SER A 285 28.94 -13.99 -14.36
C SER A 285 30.24 -13.52 -15.02
N THR A 286 30.36 -12.21 -15.25
CA THR A 286 31.62 -11.55 -15.60
C THR A 286 32.40 -11.21 -14.35
#